data_AF-A0A2V8PDB8-F1
#
_entry.id   AF-A0A2V8PDB8-F1
#
_cell.length_a   1.000
_cell.length_b   1.000
_cell.length_c   1.000
_cell.angle_alpha   90.00
_cell.angle_beta   90.00
_cell.angle_gamma   90.00
#
_symmetry.space_group_name_H-M   'P 1'
#
loop_
_entity.id
_entity.type
_entity.pdbx_description
1 polymer ?
#
loop_
_entity_poly.entity_id
_entity_poly.type
_entity_poly.pdbx_seq_one_letter_code
_entity_poly.pdbx_strand_id
1 'polypeptide(L)' 'MKALKAEQDIQCLATFVHGALAALHALGAAYNLKRRNWFDVAAHSTALCYDVWATARHMDAYGRLVAQQRLVAIKQISNR' A
#
# COMPACT_ATOMS: atom_id res chain seq x y z
N MET A 1 19.76 11.43 -4.97
CA MET A 1 18.41 12.02 -4.79
C MET A 1 17.37 11.47 -5.76
N LYS A 2 17.65 11.36 -7.08
CA LYS A 2 16.69 10.81 -8.06
C LYS A 2 16.21 9.38 -7.75
N ALA A 3 17.12 8.48 -7.36
CA ALA A 3 16.76 7.10 -7.02
C ALA A 3 15.81 6.99 -5.81
N LEU A 4 16.06 7.76 -4.74
CA LEU A 4 15.20 7.80 -3.55
C LEU A 4 13.80 8.32 -3.86
N LYS A 5 13.70 9.37 -4.69
CA LYS A 5 12.44 9.92 -5.18
C LYS A 5 11.65 8.88 -5.97
N ALA A 6 12.31 8.20 -6.91
CA ALA A 6 11.68 7.16 -7.72
C ALA A 6 11.15 6.01 -6.84
N GLU A 7 11.90 5.61 -5.81
CA GLU A 7 11.46 4.58 -4.87
C GLU A 7 10.24 5.03 -4.05
N GLN A 8 10.22 6.28 -3.57
CA GLN A 8 9.05 6.86 -2.90
C GLN A 8 7.81 6.87 -3.80
N ASP A 9 7.98 7.28 -5.07
CA ASP A 9 6.89 7.33 -6.03
C ASP A 9 6.32 5.92 -6.29
N ILE A 10 7.17 4.89 -6.36
CA ILE A 10 6.75 3.49 -6.49
C ILE A 10 5.97 3.03 -5.24
N GLN A 11 6.46 3.31 -4.03
CA GLN A 11 5.76 2.92 -2.80
C GLN A 11 4.40 3.62 -2.67
N CYS A 12 4.33 4.89 -3.07
CA CYS A 12 3.08 5.67 -3.09
C CYS A 12 2.07 5.06 -4.09
N LEU A 13 2.53 4.77 -5.31
CA LEU A 13 1.69 4.16 -6.34
C LEU A 13 1.21 2.77 -5.91
N ALA A 14 2.08 1.93 -5.36
CA ALA A 14 1.73 0.60 -4.88
C ALA A 14 0.71 0.65 -3.73
N THR A 15 0.86 1.61 -2.80
CA THR A 15 -0.12 1.87 -1.74
C THR A 15 -1.50 2.17 -2.32
N PHE A 16 -1.57 3.06 -3.32
CA PHE A 16 -2.82 3.40 -3.98
C PHE A 16 -3.45 2.20 -4.70
N VAL A 17 -2.66 1.47 -5.48
CA VAL A 17 -3.15 0.33 -6.27
C VAL A 17 -3.70 -0.77 -5.36
N HIS A 18 -2.95 -1.22 -4.37
CA HIS A 18 -3.43 -2.24 -3.44
C HIS A 18 -4.59 -1.73 -2.58
N GLY A 19 -4.60 -0.46 -2.18
CA GLY A 19 -5.74 0.12 -1.46
C GLY A 19 -7.02 0.10 -2.30
N ALA A 20 -6.92 0.42 -3.58
CA ALA A 20 -8.05 0.36 -4.51
C ALA A 20 -8.52 -1.09 -4.76
N LEU A 21 -7.59 -2.04 -4.92
CA LEU A 21 -7.90 -3.46 -5.09
C LEU A 21 -8.56 -4.05 -3.84
N ALA A 22 -8.10 -3.68 -2.64
CA ALA A 22 -8.77 -4.03 -1.38
C ALA A 22 -10.23 -3.59 -1.40
N ALA A 23 -10.52 -2.33 -1.76
CA ALA A 23 -11.89 -1.84 -1.85
C ALA A 23 -12.75 -2.64 -2.87
N LEU A 24 -12.19 -2.95 -4.04
CA LEU A 24 -12.88 -3.75 -5.07
C LEU A 24 -13.15 -5.19 -4.59
N HIS A 25 -12.21 -5.81 -3.90
CA HIS A 25 -12.40 -7.15 -3.34
C HIS A 25 -13.37 -7.17 -2.16
N ALA A 26 -13.40 -6.12 -1.33
CA ALA A 26 -14.45 -5.97 -0.31
C ALA A 26 -15.85 -5.90 -0.95
N LEU A 27 -16.01 -5.13 -2.04
CA LEU A 27 -17.26 -5.06 -2.80
C LEU A 27 -17.61 -6.43 -3.42
N GLY A 28 -16.62 -7.13 -3.97
CA GLY A 28 -16.78 -8.49 -4.52
C GLY A 28 -17.23 -9.50 -3.46
N ALA A 29 -16.63 -9.46 -2.26
CA ALA A 29 -17.03 -10.31 -1.14
C ALA A 29 -18.47 -9.99 -0.68
N ALA A 30 -18.81 -8.71 -0.51
CA ALA A 30 -20.15 -8.28 -0.10
C ALA A 30 -21.23 -8.68 -1.13
N TYR A 31 -20.93 -8.52 -2.42
CA TYR A 31 -21.81 -8.94 -3.51
C TYR A 31 -22.07 -10.45 -3.50
N ASN A 32 -21.01 -11.26 -3.36
CA ASN A 32 -21.11 -12.71 -3.32
C ASN A 32 -21.73 -13.25 -2.04
N LEU A 33 -21.56 -12.55 -0.92
CA LEU A 33 -22.24 -12.86 0.35
C LEU A 33 -23.76 -12.76 0.18
N LYS A 34 -24.25 -11.70 -0.49
CA LYS A 34 -25.67 -11.56 -0.82
C LYS A 34 -26.19 -12.68 -1.72
N ARG A 35 -25.35 -13.18 -2.64
CA ARG A 35 -25.68 -14.32 -3.53
C ARG A 35 -25.48 -15.69 -2.87
N ARG A 36 -25.01 -15.75 -1.62
CA ARG A 36 -24.66 -16.99 -0.90
C ARG A 36 -23.62 -17.85 -1.65
N ASN A 37 -22.79 -17.23 -2.49
CA ASN A 37 -21.67 -17.91 -3.12
C ASN A 37 -20.45 -17.88 -2.20
N TRP A 38 -20.39 -18.84 -1.26
CA TRP A 38 -19.37 -18.89 -0.22
C TRP A 38 -17.95 -19.09 -0.75
N PHE A 39 -17.78 -19.76 -1.89
CA PHE A 39 -16.46 -19.95 -2.51
C PHE A 39 -15.90 -18.61 -2.98
N ASP A 40 -16.68 -17.82 -3.71
CA ASP A 40 -16.27 -16.49 -4.16
C ASP A 40 -16.08 -15.53 -2.99
N VAL A 41 -16.91 -15.64 -1.93
CA VAL A 41 -16.70 -14.87 -0.69
C VAL A 41 -15.33 -15.17 -0.11
N ALA A 42 -14.95 -16.44 0.01
CA ALA A 42 -13.63 -16.83 0.52
C ALA A 42 -12.51 -16.28 -0.36
N ALA A 43 -12.59 -16.46 -1.69
CA ALA A 43 -11.58 -15.98 -2.63
C ALA A 43 -11.40 -14.45 -2.55
N HIS A 44 -12.50 -13.69 -2.58
CA HIS A 44 -12.44 -12.24 -2.45
C HIS A 44 -11.96 -11.78 -1.07
N SER A 45 -12.31 -12.50 0.00
CA SER A 45 -11.84 -12.18 1.35
C SER A 45 -10.35 -12.41 1.50
N THR A 46 -9.81 -13.50 0.93
CA THR A 46 -8.37 -13.77 0.91
C THR A 46 -7.61 -12.71 0.12
N ALA A 47 -8.12 -12.33 -1.05
CA ALA A 47 -7.50 -11.29 -1.88
C ALA A 47 -7.54 -9.91 -1.17
N LEU A 48 -8.68 -9.55 -0.57
CA LEU A 48 -8.81 -8.37 0.28
C LEU A 48 -7.77 -8.35 1.40
N CYS A 49 -7.61 -9.45 2.14
CA CYS A 49 -6.62 -9.53 3.22
C CYS A 49 -5.20 -9.29 2.71
N TYR A 50 -4.85 -9.87 1.56
CA TYR A 50 -3.55 -9.65 0.93
C TYR A 50 -3.35 -8.19 0.55
N ASP A 51 -4.33 -7.55 -0.09
CA ASP A 51 -4.22 -6.16 -0.51
C ASP A 51 -4.13 -5.18 0.67
N VAL A 52 -4.88 -5.43 1.76
CA VAL A 52 -4.76 -4.65 3.00
C VAL A 52 -3.36 -4.79 3.60
N TRP A 53 -2.83 -6.01 3.65
CA TRP A 53 -1.47 -6.26 4.13
C TRP A 53 -0.41 -5.58 3.26
N ALA A 54 -0.52 -5.70 1.93
CA ALA A 54 0.38 -5.08 0.97
C ALA A 54 0.34 -3.55 1.09
N THR A 55 -0.86 -2.96 1.18
CA THR A 55 -1.07 -1.53 1.39
C THR A 55 -0.34 -1.05 2.65
N ALA A 56 -0.52 -1.75 3.78
CA ALA A 56 0.15 -1.39 5.03
C ALA A 56 1.68 -1.46 4.92
N ARG A 57 2.20 -2.49 4.22
CA ARG A 57 3.66 -2.64 3.99
C ARG A 57 4.22 -1.52 3.12
N HIS A 58 3.53 -1.12 2.06
CA HIS A 58 3.94 -0.03 1.19
C HIS A 58 3.85 1.34 1.89
N MET A 59 2.83 1.58 2.71
CA MET A 59 2.72 2.79 3.54
C MET A 59 3.89 2.92 4.52
N ASP A 60 4.23 1.85 5.22
CA ASP A 60 5.34 1.81 6.17
C ASP A 60 6.69 2.00 5.46
N ALA A 61 6.90 1.35 4.31
CA ALA A 61 8.08 1.57 3.48
C ALA A 61 8.20 3.02 3.00
N TYR A 62 7.10 3.62 2.53
CA TYR A 62 7.06 5.02 2.14
C TYR A 62 7.42 5.95 3.30
N GLY A 63 6.87 5.71 4.50
CA GLY A 63 7.17 6.46 5.71
C GLY A 63 8.66 6.44 6.07
N ARG A 64 9.30 5.26 5.98
CA ARG A 64 10.77 5.14 6.19
C ARG A 64 11.58 5.94 5.18
N LEU A 65 11.22 5.88 3.90
CA LEU A 65 11.93 6.63 2.84
C LEU A 65 11.79 8.14 3.04
N VAL A 66 10.61 8.63 3.45
CA VAL A 66 10.40 10.04 3.79
C VAL A 66 11.24 10.46 4.99
N ALA A 67 11.30 9.64 6.05
CA ALA A 67 12.14 9.90 7.21
C ALA A 67 13.64 9.95 6.84
N GLN A 68 14.11 9.00 6.02
CA GLN A 68 15.49 8.99 5.53
C GLN A 68 15.82 10.24 4.72
N GLN A 69 14.92 10.69 3.84
CA GLN A 69 15.11 11.93 3.09
C GLN A 69 15.29 13.14 4.01
N ARG A 70 14.49 13.25 5.09
CA ARG A 70 14.60 14.33 6.08
C ARG A 70 15.94 14.29 6.82
N LEU A 71 16.38 13.10 7.25
CA LEU A 71 17.68 12.94 7.94
C LEU A 71 18.85 13.35 7.05
N VAL A 72 18.82 12.98 5.77
CA VAL A 72 19.85 13.40 4.79
C VAL A 72 19.85 14.91 4.61
N ALA A 73 18.68 15.55 4.52
CA ALA A 73 18.57 17.00 4.39
C ALA A 73 19.12 17.74 5.63
N ILE A 74 18.77 17.28 6.85
CA ILE A 74 19.27 17.86 8.11
C ILE A 74 20.80 17.76 8.19
N LYS A 75 21.37 16.58 7.86
CA LYS A 75 22.82 16.38 7.86
C LYS A 75 23.56 17.31 6.89
N GLN A 76 22.97 17.59 5.73
CA GLN A 76 23.54 18.54 4.76
C GLN A 76 23.53 19.99 5.26
N ILE A 77 22.51 20.38 6.02
CA ILE A 77 22.44 21.70 6.65
C ILE A 77 23.46 21.81 7.78
N SER A 78 23.60 20.77 8.62
CA SER A 78 24.53 20.77 9.75
C SER A 78 26.01 20.74 9.35
N ASN A 79 26.33 20.27 8.15
CA ASN A 79 27.70 20.21 7.61
C ASN A 79 28.05 21.43 6.74
N ARG A 80 27.18 22.44 6.66
CA ARG A 80 27.43 23.74 6.05
C ARG A 80 27.74 24.77 7.12
#